data_AF-A0A1E5QBV7-F1
#
_entry.id   AF-A0A1E5QBV7-F1
#
_cell.length_a   1.000
_cell.length_b   1.000
_cell.length_c   1.000
_cell.angle_alpha   90.00
_cell.angle_beta   90.00
_cell.angle_gamma   90.00
#
_symmetry.space_group_name_H-M   'P 1'
#
loop_
_entity.id
_entity.type
_entity.pdbx_description
1 polymer ?
#
loop_
_entity_poly.entity_id
_entity_poly.type
_entity_poly.pdbx_seq_one_letter_code
_entity_poly.pdbx_strand_id
1 'polypeptide(L)'
;MTTPAYKFFRHWQVEDFPQGSRIAVYGAGLISDLFLDCLKERPDITITHVFNTYEKSQYRGYEVEIYDPQKVYDLDYIVATSMHWIAIVNYINPANECVTFTPFQERYKLSVVDDANKLLFVRNSHSASGSTTQMMEVHPCSARFVDMKDPKYKDYFKFSFVRNPFDRFLSMYDNFFIMPKENPENYIHLGGAPYLNVLPLLKSLGMNIDEITIDDFIDIYFNIGETMIDPHLKRQALTIGDCVDFLGLYEHYDDEIIRLKKEASLGPEYTRQIKYPLFKRKRPILTESHRQKLYSYYKCDFDKYNLDQSWHSGIHNVNYKGP
;
A
#
# COMPACT_ATOMS: atom_id res chain seq x y z
N MET A 1 13.45 31.11 -1.68
CA MET A 1 12.76 30.18 -2.60
C MET A 1 13.06 28.78 -2.09
N THR A 2 12.10 28.14 -1.43
CA THR A 2 12.26 26.77 -0.91
C THR A 2 12.36 25.82 -2.09
N THR A 3 13.46 25.08 -2.19
CA THR A 3 13.58 23.96 -3.11
C THR A 3 12.36 23.08 -2.94
N PRO A 4 11.55 22.84 -3.98
CA PRO A 4 10.32 22.13 -3.77
C PRO A 4 10.64 20.71 -3.31
N ALA A 5 9.99 20.29 -2.23
CA ALA A 5 10.31 19.07 -1.47
C ALA A 5 10.36 17.81 -2.35
N TYR A 6 9.71 17.83 -3.52
CA TYR A 6 9.68 16.72 -4.46
C TYR A 6 11.03 16.29 -5.04
N LYS A 7 12.07 17.15 -5.03
CA LYS A 7 13.40 16.77 -5.55
C LYS A 7 14.12 15.70 -4.70
N PHE A 8 13.65 15.46 -3.48
CA PHE A 8 14.32 14.56 -2.52
C PHE A 8 13.69 13.18 -2.41
N PHE A 9 12.60 12.92 -3.13
CA PHE A 9 11.87 11.70 -2.94
C PHE A 9 12.33 10.66 -3.96
N ARG A 10 13.21 9.78 -3.52
CA ARG A 10 13.54 8.55 -4.24
C ARG A 10 13.20 7.39 -3.33
N HIS A 11 12.35 6.52 -3.84
CA HIS A 11 12.09 5.23 -3.22
C HIS A 11 13.24 4.30 -3.59
N TRP A 12 14.09 4.03 -2.61
CA TRP A 12 15.24 3.16 -2.75
C TRP A 12 14.88 1.72 -2.37
N GLN A 13 15.60 0.84 -3.03
CA GLN A 13 15.82 -0.53 -2.64
C GLN A 13 17.17 -0.64 -1.91
N VAL A 14 17.46 -1.80 -1.33
CA VAL A 14 18.71 -1.99 -0.58
C VAL A 14 19.93 -1.96 -1.53
N GLU A 15 19.73 -2.33 -2.79
CA GLU A 15 20.72 -2.38 -3.86
C GLU A 15 21.11 -0.98 -4.36
N ASP A 16 20.26 0.02 -4.13
CA ASP A 16 20.53 1.40 -4.53
C ASP A 16 21.58 2.08 -3.64
N PHE A 17 21.82 1.53 -2.44
CA PHE A 17 22.82 2.07 -1.51
C PHE A 17 24.25 1.76 -1.97
N PRO A 18 25.13 2.77 -2.03
CA PRO A 18 26.56 2.59 -2.29
C PRO A 18 27.21 1.57 -1.34
N GLN A 19 28.28 0.95 -1.81
CA GLN A 19 29.05 0.02 -0.99
C GLN A 19 29.66 0.76 0.21
N GLY A 20 29.54 0.19 1.41
CA GLY A 20 30.11 0.77 2.62
C GLY A 20 29.27 1.88 3.26
N SER A 21 28.05 2.14 2.77
CA SER A 21 27.20 3.19 3.31
C SER A 21 26.90 3.01 4.81
N ARG A 22 26.92 4.13 5.53
CA ARG A 22 26.51 4.27 6.92
C ARG A 22 25.11 4.87 6.95
N ILE A 23 24.16 4.14 7.50
CA ILE A 23 22.74 4.53 7.44
C ILE A 23 22.11 4.59 8.82
N ALA A 24 21.10 5.44 8.95
CA ALA A 24 20.12 5.35 10.04
C ALA A 24 18.79 4.80 9.51
N VAL A 25 18.13 3.95 10.29
CA VAL A 25 16.77 3.48 9.99
C VAL A 25 15.78 4.30 10.79
N TYR A 26 14.88 5.02 10.12
CA TYR A 26 13.82 5.78 10.80
C TYR A 26 12.47 5.13 10.52
N GLY A 27 11.90 4.50 11.56
CA GLY A 27 10.60 3.86 11.53
C GLY A 27 10.62 2.54 12.30
N ALA A 28 9.42 2.00 12.53
CA ALA A 28 9.24 0.63 12.98
C ALA A 28 8.00 0.01 12.32
N GLY A 29 7.92 -1.31 12.37
CA GLY A 29 6.82 -2.11 11.81
C GLY A 29 7.21 -2.80 10.51
N LEU A 30 6.21 -3.25 9.75
CA LEU A 30 6.43 -4.21 8.65
C LEU A 30 7.41 -3.76 7.57
N ILE A 31 7.44 -2.46 7.24
CA ILE A 31 8.37 -1.92 6.24
C ILE A 31 9.80 -1.89 6.79
N SER A 32 9.98 -1.49 8.05
CA SER A 32 11.27 -1.52 8.75
C SER A 32 11.77 -2.96 8.94
N ASP A 33 10.89 -3.88 9.33
CA ASP A 33 11.23 -5.31 9.45
C ASP A 33 11.75 -5.86 8.12
N LEU A 34 11.04 -5.58 7.03
CA LEU A 34 11.46 -5.99 5.69
C LEU A 34 12.80 -5.36 5.30
N PHE A 35 12.97 -4.05 5.52
CA PHE A 35 14.21 -3.37 5.21
C PHE A 35 15.41 -4.00 5.92
N LEU A 36 15.27 -4.27 7.22
CA LEU A 36 16.28 -4.93 8.03
C LEU A 36 16.54 -6.37 7.59
N ASP A 37 15.52 -7.10 7.12
CA ASP A 37 15.70 -8.45 6.56
C ASP A 37 16.46 -8.41 5.22
N CYS A 38 16.12 -7.49 4.32
CA CYS A 38 16.85 -7.30 3.07
C CYS A 38 18.31 -6.87 3.30
N LEU A 39 18.57 -6.02 4.31
CA LEU A 39 19.93 -5.58 4.65
C LEU A 39 20.86 -6.71 5.09
N LYS A 40 20.33 -7.86 5.55
CA LYS A 40 21.16 -9.04 5.86
C LYS A 40 21.87 -9.58 4.62
N GLU A 41 21.33 -9.31 3.42
CA GLU A 41 21.95 -9.65 2.13
C GLU A 41 23.05 -8.64 1.73
N ARG A 42 23.22 -7.53 2.48
CA ARG A 42 24.18 -6.44 2.25
C ARG A 42 25.03 -6.15 3.51
N PRO A 43 25.93 -7.07 3.90
CA PRO A 43 26.77 -6.92 5.09
C PRO A 43 27.78 -5.76 4.99
N ASP A 44 27.94 -5.17 3.81
CA ASP A 44 28.75 -3.98 3.58
C ASP A 44 28.10 -2.68 4.06
N ILE A 45 26.77 -2.67 4.28
CA ILE A 45 26.04 -1.50 4.79
C ILE A 45 26.02 -1.55 6.32
N THR A 46 26.37 -0.43 6.96
CA THR A 46 26.40 -0.31 8.42
C THR A 46 25.21 0.50 8.92
N ILE A 47 24.38 -0.09 9.78
CA ILE A 47 23.36 0.64 10.53
C ILE A 47 24.04 1.31 11.74
N THR A 48 24.07 2.64 11.75
CA THR A 48 24.66 3.42 12.85
C THR A 48 23.63 3.85 13.89
N HIS A 49 22.38 4.03 13.47
CA HIS A 49 21.28 4.45 14.34
C HIS A 49 19.95 3.81 13.93
N VAL A 50 19.07 3.60 14.92
CA VAL A 50 17.65 3.29 14.69
C VAL A 50 16.80 4.33 15.42
N PHE A 51 15.99 5.07 14.66
CA PHE A 51 15.10 6.10 15.17
C PHE A 51 13.65 5.63 15.17
N ASN A 52 12.96 5.83 16.28
CA ASN A 52 11.51 5.64 16.37
C ASN A 52 10.88 6.72 17.25
N THR A 53 9.76 7.28 16.79
CA THR A 53 9.00 8.31 17.51
C THR A 53 8.21 7.73 18.70
N TYR A 54 7.92 6.42 18.70
CA TYR A 54 6.96 5.81 19.62
C TYR A 54 7.58 4.79 20.59
N GLU A 55 8.55 3.99 20.15
CA GLU A 55 9.19 2.98 20.98
C GLU A 55 10.43 3.54 21.67
N LYS A 56 10.62 3.16 22.94
CA LYS A 56 11.83 3.45 23.70
C LYS A 56 12.44 2.12 24.13
N SER A 57 13.77 2.00 23.97
CA SER A 57 14.66 0.87 24.32
C SER A 57 15.22 0.10 23.11
N GLN A 58 14.54 -0.91 22.58
CA GLN A 58 15.10 -1.79 21.56
C GLN A 58 14.12 -2.15 20.45
N TYR A 59 14.63 -2.27 19.22
CA TYR A 59 13.89 -2.75 18.06
C TYR A 59 14.77 -3.69 17.26
N ARG A 60 14.33 -4.95 17.08
CA ARG A 60 15.07 -5.98 16.32
C ARG A 60 16.54 -6.15 16.76
N GLY A 61 16.82 -5.93 18.06
CA GLY A 61 18.17 -6.03 18.64
C GLY A 61 19.00 -4.75 18.56
N TYR A 62 18.50 -3.68 17.94
CA TYR A 62 19.14 -2.37 17.91
C TYR A 62 18.63 -1.50 19.05
N GLU A 63 19.49 -0.66 19.62
CA GLU A 63 19.06 0.42 20.50
C GLU A 63 18.29 1.48 19.70
N VAL A 64 17.15 1.90 20.25
CA VAL A 64 16.27 2.88 19.62
C VAL A 64 16.51 4.25 20.24
N GLU A 65 16.87 5.20 19.38
CA GLU A 65 17.08 6.61 19.72
C GLU A 65 15.89 7.48 19.31
N ILE A 66 15.68 8.58 20.04
CA ILE A 66 14.79 9.65 19.59
C ILE A 66 15.59 10.54 18.65
N TYR A 67 15.08 10.76 17.44
CA TYR A 67 15.71 11.66 16.47
C TYR A 67 15.68 13.12 16.95
N ASP A 68 16.83 13.80 16.88
CA ASP A 68 16.96 15.23 17.16
C ASP A 68 17.21 16.00 15.85
N PRO A 69 16.25 16.82 15.37
CA PRO A 69 16.40 17.58 14.14
C PRO A 69 17.46 18.69 14.22
N GLN A 70 17.97 19.03 15.41
CA GLN A 70 19.06 20.00 15.57
C GLN A 70 20.44 19.34 15.48
N LYS A 71 20.52 18.01 15.56
CA LYS A 71 21.78 17.26 15.49
C LYS A 71 22.12 16.89 14.03
N VAL A 72 23.39 17.05 13.68
CA VAL A 72 23.97 16.44 12.48
C VAL A 72 24.54 15.09 12.87
N TYR A 73 24.13 14.04 12.16
CA TYR A 73 24.55 12.67 12.45
C TYR A 73 25.68 12.29 11.48
N ASP A 74 26.65 11.52 11.97
CA ASP A 74 27.75 11.01 11.14
C ASP A 74 27.28 9.74 10.39
N LEU A 75 26.57 9.97 9.29
CA LEU A 75 25.96 8.97 8.42
C LEU A 75 25.86 9.52 6.99
N ASP A 76 25.68 8.63 6.03
CA ASP A 76 25.43 8.99 4.63
C ASP A 76 23.93 9.22 4.39
N TYR A 77 23.06 8.35 4.93
CA TYR A 77 21.62 8.39 4.66
C TYR A 77 20.76 8.13 5.90
N ILE A 78 19.63 8.84 6.00
CA ILE A 78 18.49 8.44 6.84
C ILE A 78 17.47 7.74 5.95
N VAL A 79 17.14 6.50 6.29
CA VAL A 79 16.19 5.67 5.54
C VAL A 79 14.85 5.66 6.25
N ALA A 80 13.88 6.38 5.70
CA ALA A 80 12.51 6.37 6.18
C ALA A 80 11.83 5.05 5.78
N THR A 81 11.56 4.19 6.76
CA THR A 81 10.97 2.85 6.61
C THR A 81 9.56 2.78 7.17
N SER A 82 8.82 3.88 7.08
CA SER A 82 7.45 3.99 7.60
C SER A 82 6.47 4.28 6.49
N MET A 83 5.24 3.81 6.66
CA MET A 83 4.12 4.29 5.83
C MET A 83 3.90 5.80 6.01
N HIS A 84 4.32 6.39 7.14
CA HIS A 84 4.25 7.83 7.41
C HIS A 84 5.55 8.57 7.06
N TRP A 85 6.32 8.08 6.10
CA TRP A 85 7.65 8.60 5.79
C TRP A 85 7.67 10.11 5.48
N ILE A 86 6.60 10.72 4.97
CA ILE A 86 6.61 12.17 4.71
C ILE A 86 6.72 12.98 6.00
N ALA A 87 6.06 12.54 7.08
CA ALA A 87 6.22 13.20 8.37
C ALA A 87 7.67 13.12 8.86
N ILE A 88 8.32 11.98 8.62
CA ILE A 88 9.74 11.77 8.91
C ILE A 88 10.59 12.74 8.07
N VAL A 89 10.41 12.77 6.75
CA VAL A 89 11.22 13.62 5.85
C VAL A 89 11.07 15.10 6.18
N ASN A 90 9.86 15.57 6.46
CA ASN A 90 9.62 16.97 6.84
C ASN A 90 10.24 17.34 8.20
N TYR A 91 10.53 16.34 9.03
CA TYR A 91 11.12 16.53 10.35
C TYR A 91 12.66 16.38 10.33
N ILE A 92 13.23 15.77 9.29
CA ILE A 92 14.67 15.55 9.19
C ILE A 92 15.42 16.86 8.96
N ASN A 93 16.56 17.00 9.64
CA ASN A 93 17.50 18.08 9.40
C ASN A 93 17.95 18.07 7.93
N PRO A 94 17.79 19.18 7.17
CA PRO A 94 18.15 19.25 5.76
C PRO A 94 19.61 18.98 5.42
N ALA A 95 20.52 18.98 6.42
CA ALA A 95 21.91 18.61 6.25
C ALA A 95 22.12 17.09 6.10
N ASN A 96 21.15 16.26 6.50
CA ASN A 96 21.20 14.82 6.28
C ASN A 96 20.45 14.46 4.99
N GLU A 97 21.02 13.57 4.18
CA GLU A 97 20.30 13.02 3.03
C GLU A 97 19.26 12.01 3.51
N CYS A 98 18.00 12.18 3.11
CA CYS A 98 16.92 11.26 3.45
C CYS A 98 16.40 10.54 2.21
N VAL A 99 16.26 9.23 2.32
CA VAL A 99 15.64 8.37 1.30
C VAL A 99 14.47 7.60 1.91
N THR A 100 13.58 7.09 1.08
CA THR A 100 12.48 6.22 1.53
C THR A 100 12.73 4.80 1.07
N PHE A 101 12.45 3.82 1.91
CA PHE A 101 12.46 2.43 1.47
C PHE A 101 11.09 2.05 0.90
N THR A 102 11.08 1.39 -0.25
CA THR A 102 9.86 0.77 -0.78
C THR A 102 10.10 -0.72 -0.98
N PRO A 103 9.18 -1.61 -0.56
CA PRO A 103 9.30 -3.04 -0.82
C PRO A 103 9.47 -3.35 -2.32
N PHE A 104 10.34 -4.30 -2.67
CA PHE A 104 10.32 -4.91 -4.00
C PHE A 104 9.01 -5.66 -4.23
N GLN A 105 8.03 -4.97 -4.82
CA GLN A 105 6.69 -5.54 -4.98
C GLN A 105 6.69 -6.84 -5.80
N GLU A 106 7.67 -7.07 -6.68
CA GLU A 106 7.79 -8.33 -7.42
C GLU A 106 8.19 -9.53 -6.54
N ARG A 107 9.01 -9.30 -5.51
CA ARG A 107 9.52 -10.35 -4.60
C ARG A 107 8.69 -10.42 -3.32
N TYR A 108 8.53 -9.29 -2.65
CA TYR A 108 7.93 -9.18 -1.34
C TYR A 108 6.49 -8.69 -1.43
N LYS A 109 5.57 -9.51 -0.92
CA LYS A 109 4.14 -9.27 -0.97
C LYS A 109 3.60 -9.01 0.43
N LEU A 110 2.99 -7.84 0.64
CA LEU A 110 2.24 -7.61 1.89
C LEU A 110 1.09 -8.62 1.95
N SER A 111 1.13 -9.50 2.94
CA SER A 111 0.22 -10.63 3.02
C SER A 111 -0.34 -10.81 4.43
N VAL A 112 -1.52 -11.39 4.53
CA VAL A 112 -2.04 -11.97 5.78
C VAL A 112 -1.78 -13.47 5.71
N VAL A 113 -1.10 -14.00 6.73
CA VAL A 113 -0.68 -15.39 6.76
C VAL A 113 -1.29 -16.11 7.94
N ASP A 114 -1.98 -17.21 7.64
CA ASP A 114 -2.49 -18.19 8.59
C ASP A 114 -1.62 -19.44 8.43
N ASP A 115 -0.64 -19.57 9.32
CA ASP A 115 0.35 -20.66 9.28
C ASP A 115 -0.29 -22.02 9.64
N ALA A 116 -1.39 -22.03 10.41
CA ALA A 116 -2.06 -23.26 10.85
C ALA A 116 -2.82 -23.92 9.70
N ASN A 117 -3.54 -23.12 8.91
CA ASN A 117 -4.30 -23.60 7.76
C ASN A 117 -3.51 -23.50 6.44
N LYS A 118 -2.26 -23.05 6.49
CA LYS A 118 -1.39 -22.78 5.33
C LYS A 118 -2.08 -21.89 4.29
N LEU A 119 -2.69 -20.81 4.74
CA LEU A 119 -3.33 -19.81 3.88
C LEU A 119 -2.51 -18.55 3.82
N LEU A 120 -2.42 -17.98 2.61
CA LEU A 120 -1.71 -16.74 2.37
C LEU A 120 -2.58 -15.83 1.50
N PHE A 121 -3.11 -14.77 2.11
CA PHE A 121 -3.82 -13.72 1.37
C PHE A 121 -2.83 -12.63 0.95
N VAL A 122 -2.50 -12.57 -0.34
CA VAL A 122 -1.73 -11.47 -0.91
C VAL A 122 -2.62 -10.23 -0.94
N ARG A 123 -2.33 -9.26 -0.08
CA ARG A 123 -3.17 -8.07 0.05
C ARG A 123 -3.04 -7.21 -1.19
N ASN A 124 -4.18 -6.91 -1.80
CA ASN A 124 -4.31 -5.91 -2.82
C ASN A 124 -5.20 -4.77 -2.32
N SER A 125 -4.76 -3.55 -2.54
CA SER A 125 -5.39 -2.37 -1.97
C SER A 125 -6.67 -2.02 -2.72
N HIS A 126 -7.72 -1.68 -1.96
CA HIS A 126 -9.04 -1.30 -2.48
C HIS A 126 -9.80 -2.40 -3.25
N SER A 127 -9.42 -3.66 -3.09
CA SER A 127 -10.11 -4.85 -3.62
C SER A 127 -10.60 -5.78 -2.49
N ALA A 128 -11.37 -5.24 -1.54
CA ALA A 128 -11.84 -5.93 -0.33
C ALA A 128 -10.77 -6.41 0.67
N SER A 129 -9.53 -5.92 0.59
CA SER A 129 -8.48 -6.38 1.53
C SER A 129 -8.83 -6.24 3.00
N GLY A 130 -9.53 -5.19 3.42
CA GLY A 130 -9.99 -5.05 4.81
C GLY A 130 -10.97 -6.16 5.23
N SER A 131 -12.00 -6.42 4.41
CA SER A 131 -12.98 -7.47 4.67
C SER A 131 -12.36 -8.87 4.63
N THR A 132 -11.45 -9.11 3.69
CA THR A 132 -10.75 -10.40 3.58
C THR A 132 -9.78 -10.64 4.73
N THR A 133 -9.07 -9.60 5.20
CA THR A 133 -8.25 -9.71 6.42
C THR A 133 -9.12 -10.09 7.62
N GLN A 134 -10.26 -9.42 7.82
CA GLN A 134 -11.18 -9.74 8.93
C GLN A 134 -11.76 -11.16 8.83
N MET A 135 -12.00 -11.65 7.61
CA MET A 135 -12.40 -13.03 7.39
C MET A 135 -11.29 -14.00 7.84
N MET A 136 -10.01 -13.69 7.59
CA MET A 136 -8.90 -14.54 8.03
C MET A 136 -8.65 -14.48 9.54
N GLU A 137 -8.98 -13.37 10.20
CA GLU A 137 -8.84 -13.19 11.65
C GLU A 137 -9.72 -14.15 12.50
N VAL A 138 -10.57 -14.97 11.87
CA VAL A 138 -11.26 -16.09 12.55
C VAL A 138 -10.27 -17.15 13.07
N HIS A 139 -9.04 -17.18 12.53
CA HIS A 139 -7.92 -17.95 13.03
C HIS A 139 -6.73 -17.04 13.36
N PRO A 140 -5.77 -17.49 14.18
CA PRO A 140 -4.53 -16.76 14.42
C PRO A 140 -3.77 -16.51 13.11
N CYS A 141 -3.76 -15.26 12.66
CA CYS A 141 -3.09 -14.83 11.45
C CYS A 141 -2.15 -13.65 11.74
N SER A 142 -1.21 -13.38 10.84
CA SER A 142 -0.29 -12.25 10.95
C SER A 142 -0.13 -11.53 9.61
N ALA A 143 -0.13 -10.19 9.65
CA ALA A 143 0.24 -9.38 8.50
C ALA A 143 1.77 -9.28 8.41
N ARG A 144 2.36 -9.59 7.27
CA ARG A 144 3.81 -9.48 7.03
C ARG A 144 4.12 -9.34 5.54
N PHE A 145 5.30 -8.81 5.22
CA PHE A 145 5.85 -8.95 3.88
C PHE A 145 6.40 -10.37 3.72
N VAL A 146 5.94 -11.06 2.68
CA VAL A 146 6.35 -12.43 2.37
C VAL A 146 7.19 -12.44 1.11
N ASP A 147 8.39 -13.02 1.17
CA ASP A 147 9.12 -13.40 -0.03
C ASP A 147 8.40 -14.59 -0.68
N MET A 148 7.81 -14.38 -1.86
CA MET A 148 7.07 -15.44 -2.55
C MET A 148 7.97 -16.57 -3.05
N LYS A 149 9.30 -16.38 -3.03
CA LYS A 149 10.29 -17.42 -3.37
C LYS A 149 10.72 -18.24 -2.15
N ASP A 150 10.34 -17.85 -0.93
CA ASP A 150 10.69 -18.59 0.27
C ASP A 150 10.04 -20.00 0.25
N PRO A 151 10.84 -21.09 0.29
CA PRO A 151 10.34 -22.46 0.26
C PRO A 151 9.34 -22.78 1.37
N LYS A 152 9.33 -22.03 2.47
CA LYS A 152 8.34 -22.16 3.55
C LYS A 152 6.91 -22.07 3.03
N TYR A 153 6.64 -21.20 2.06
CA TYR A 153 5.29 -20.93 1.56
C TYR A 153 4.91 -21.77 0.34
N LYS A 154 5.76 -22.71 -0.08
CA LYS A 154 5.49 -23.54 -1.28
C LYS A 154 4.16 -24.28 -1.19
N ASP A 155 3.83 -24.82 -0.01
CA ASP A 155 2.62 -25.63 0.23
C ASP A 155 1.43 -24.80 0.77
N TYR A 156 1.52 -23.47 0.75
CA TYR A 156 0.43 -22.60 1.17
C TYR A 156 -0.51 -22.36 0.00
N PHE A 157 -1.82 -22.37 0.27
CA PHE A 157 -2.82 -21.90 -0.68
C PHE A 157 -2.84 -20.37 -0.67
N LYS A 158 -2.44 -19.77 -1.78
CA LYS A 158 -2.23 -18.34 -1.96
C LYS A 158 -3.41 -17.76 -2.72
N PHE A 159 -3.96 -16.68 -2.23
CA PHE A 159 -5.10 -16.06 -2.89
C PHE A 159 -5.05 -14.54 -2.84
N SER A 160 -5.75 -13.90 -3.76
CA SER A 160 -5.97 -12.47 -3.75
C SER A 160 -7.30 -12.10 -4.40
N PHE A 161 -7.63 -10.81 -4.34
CA PHE A 161 -8.77 -10.22 -5.01
C PHE A 161 -8.31 -9.04 -5.86
N VAL A 162 -8.84 -8.94 -7.06
CA VAL A 162 -8.69 -7.78 -7.94
C VAL A 162 -10.01 -7.04 -8.04
N ARG A 163 -9.93 -5.79 -8.49
CA ARG A 163 -11.08 -4.93 -8.73
C ARG A 163 -10.91 -4.23 -10.06
N ASN A 164 -12.01 -3.85 -10.70
CA ASN A 164 -11.98 -2.99 -11.87
C ASN A 164 -11.08 -1.76 -11.61
N PRO A 165 -10.06 -1.49 -12.44
CA PRO A 165 -9.10 -0.42 -12.20
C PRO A 165 -9.72 0.97 -12.04
N PHE A 166 -10.81 1.27 -12.75
CA PHE A 166 -11.51 2.55 -12.62
C PHE A 166 -12.17 2.69 -11.24
N ASP A 167 -12.88 1.65 -10.78
CA ASP A 167 -13.53 1.67 -9.47
C ASP A 167 -12.54 1.62 -8.31
N ARG A 168 -11.42 0.93 -8.51
CA ARG A 168 -10.29 0.94 -7.59
C ARG A 168 -9.70 2.35 -7.48
N PHE A 169 -9.48 3.03 -8.60
CA PHE A 169 -9.00 4.42 -8.65
C PHE A 169 -9.93 5.38 -7.92
N LEU A 170 -11.23 5.33 -8.22
CA LEU A 170 -12.23 6.15 -7.54
C LEU A 170 -12.33 5.83 -6.05
N SER A 171 -12.19 4.57 -5.66
CA SER A 171 -12.17 4.18 -4.25
C SER A 171 -10.98 4.79 -3.49
N MET A 172 -9.85 5.00 -4.15
CA MET A 172 -8.69 5.68 -3.57
C MET A 172 -8.90 7.18 -3.50
N TYR A 173 -9.42 7.80 -4.57
CA TYR A 173 -9.81 9.21 -4.54
C TYR A 173 -10.79 9.50 -3.40
N ASP A 174 -11.81 8.65 -3.24
CA ASP A 174 -12.77 8.73 -2.13
C ASP A 174 -12.06 8.64 -0.78
N ASN A 175 -11.12 7.70 -0.61
CA ASN A 175 -10.40 7.50 0.64
C ASN A 175 -9.48 8.68 0.96
N PHE A 176 -8.75 9.22 -0.02
CA PHE A 176 -7.77 10.29 0.19
C PHE A 176 -8.38 11.69 0.29
N PHE A 177 -9.49 11.97 -0.41
CA PHE A 177 -10.00 13.33 -0.58
C PHE A 177 -11.43 13.53 -0.11
N ILE A 178 -12.31 12.54 -0.23
CA ILE A 178 -13.72 12.69 0.13
C ILE A 178 -13.95 12.33 1.60
N MET A 179 -13.47 11.16 2.04
CA MET A 179 -13.67 10.69 3.42
C MET A 179 -13.13 11.65 4.48
N PRO A 180 -11.94 12.24 4.35
CA PRO A 180 -11.43 13.17 5.35
C PRO A 180 -12.26 14.45 5.45
N LYS A 181 -12.84 14.93 4.33
CA LYS A 181 -13.71 16.11 4.29
C LYS A 181 -15.06 15.85 4.94
N GLU A 182 -15.67 14.71 4.62
CA GLU A 182 -17.00 14.36 5.11
C GLU A 182 -17.02 13.90 6.58
N ASN A 183 -15.93 13.26 7.05
CA ASN A 183 -15.88 12.64 8.38
C ASN A 183 -14.48 12.77 9.04
N PRO A 184 -13.99 14.00 9.30
CA PRO A 184 -12.64 14.23 9.79
C PRO A 184 -12.34 13.50 11.12
N GLU A 185 -13.32 13.45 12.03
CA GLU A 185 -13.14 12.85 13.36
C GLU A 185 -13.07 11.31 13.31
N ASN A 186 -13.96 10.66 12.54
CA ASN A 186 -13.98 9.19 12.41
C ASN A 186 -12.82 8.65 11.57
N TYR A 187 -12.29 9.44 10.65
CA TYR A 187 -11.21 9.01 9.76
C TYR A 187 -9.90 8.75 10.52
N ILE A 188 -9.58 9.60 11.50
CA ILE A 188 -8.40 9.47 12.36
C ILE A 188 -8.48 8.20 13.22
N HIS A 189 -9.67 7.85 13.72
CA HIS A 189 -9.88 6.69 14.61
C HIS A 189 -9.91 5.33 13.89
N LEU A 190 -10.22 5.29 12.59
CA LEU A 190 -10.30 4.04 11.80
C LEU A 190 -8.95 3.54 11.26
N GLY A 191 -7.83 4.07 11.78
CA GLY A 191 -6.51 3.81 11.19
C GLY A 191 -6.38 4.41 9.79
N GLY A 192 -7.29 5.31 9.39
CA GLY A 192 -7.17 6.16 8.23
C GLY A 192 -6.05 7.15 8.52
N ALA A 193 -4.81 6.69 8.37
CA ALA A 193 -3.64 7.55 8.34
C ALA A 193 -3.98 8.72 7.41
N PRO A 194 -4.01 9.96 7.92
CA PRO A 194 -4.17 11.10 7.07
C PRO A 194 -2.97 11.07 6.12
N TYR A 195 -3.24 10.80 4.85
CA TYR A 195 -2.40 11.18 3.72
C TYR A 195 -1.13 10.36 3.47
N LEU A 196 -1.30 9.09 3.09
CA LEU A 196 -0.16 8.18 2.95
C LEU A 196 0.94 8.63 1.99
N ASN A 197 0.67 9.40 0.95
CA ASN A 197 1.72 10.04 0.13
C ASN A 197 1.28 11.35 -0.54
N VAL A 198 -0.01 11.47 -0.82
CA VAL A 198 -0.51 12.48 -1.76
C VAL A 198 -0.64 13.85 -1.09
N LEU A 199 -1.26 13.97 0.08
CA LEU A 199 -1.54 15.30 0.63
C LEU A 199 -0.32 16.11 1.07
N PRO A 200 0.70 15.54 1.74
CA PRO A 200 1.86 16.34 2.10
C PRO A 200 2.64 16.74 0.84
N LEU A 201 2.64 15.89 -0.21
CA LEU A 201 3.12 16.26 -1.54
C LEU A 201 2.29 17.43 -2.10
N LEU A 202 0.97 17.37 -2.07
CA LEU A 202 0.07 18.45 -2.52
C LEU A 202 0.30 19.76 -1.76
N LYS A 203 0.44 19.68 -0.43
CA LYS A 203 0.80 20.83 0.42
C LYS A 203 2.16 21.39 0.03
N SER A 204 3.14 20.53 -0.27
CA SER A 204 4.46 20.98 -0.74
C SER A 204 4.42 21.63 -2.13
N LEU A 205 3.42 21.29 -2.94
CA LEU A 205 3.12 21.92 -4.23
C LEU A 205 2.26 23.20 -4.07
N GLY A 206 1.91 23.59 -2.84
CA GLY A 206 1.08 24.77 -2.56
C GLY A 206 -0.40 24.60 -2.92
N MET A 207 -0.88 23.36 -3.09
CA MET A 207 -2.26 23.08 -3.48
C MET A 207 -3.20 23.09 -2.26
N ASN A 208 -4.37 23.71 -2.43
CA ASN A 208 -5.44 23.65 -1.44
C ASN A 208 -6.16 22.29 -1.53
N ILE A 209 -5.97 21.47 -0.51
CA ILE A 209 -6.51 20.10 -0.41
C ILE A 209 -8.04 20.06 -0.44
N ASP A 210 -8.66 21.13 0.05
CA ASP A 210 -10.11 21.25 0.13
C ASP A 210 -10.74 21.49 -1.23
N GLU A 211 -9.94 21.92 -2.21
CA GLU A 211 -10.37 22.29 -3.57
C GLU A 211 -9.96 21.27 -4.64
N ILE A 212 -9.22 20.21 -4.28
CA ILE A 212 -8.73 19.22 -5.25
C ILE A 212 -9.88 18.47 -5.92
N THR A 213 -9.95 18.63 -7.24
CA THR A 213 -10.91 17.95 -8.12
C THR A 213 -10.39 16.57 -8.54
N ILE A 214 -11.23 15.78 -9.22
CA ILE A 214 -10.80 14.52 -9.83
C ILE A 214 -9.79 14.76 -10.97
N ASP A 215 -9.90 15.89 -11.66
CA ASP A 215 -9.01 16.29 -12.76
C ASP A 215 -7.60 16.56 -12.20
N ASP A 216 -7.54 17.36 -11.12
CA ASP A 216 -6.29 17.62 -10.40
C ASP A 216 -5.65 16.31 -9.93
N PHE A 217 -6.43 15.40 -9.33
CA PHE A 217 -5.90 14.13 -8.84
C PHE A 217 -5.32 13.27 -9.95
N ILE A 218 -6.01 13.17 -11.10
CA ILE A 218 -5.52 12.44 -12.28
C ILE A 218 -4.24 13.08 -12.82
N ASP A 219 -4.20 14.40 -12.95
CA ASP A 219 -3.04 15.08 -13.50
C ASP A 219 -1.84 14.98 -12.55
N ILE A 220 -2.02 15.13 -11.24
CA ILE A 220 -0.95 14.91 -10.26
C ILE A 220 -0.44 13.48 -10.35
N TYR A 221 -1.35 12.51 -10.35
CA TYR A 221 -1.03 11.09 -10.38
C TYR A 221 -0.19 10.71 -11.61
N PHE A 222 -0.51 11.24 -12.79
CA PHE A 222 0.21 10.94 -14.02
C PHE A 222 1.44 11.81 -14.27
N ASN A 223 1.61 12.91 -13.53
CA ASN A 223 2.78 13.76 -13.63
C ASN A 223 3.86 13.45 -12.57
N ILE A 224 3.55 12.66 -11.54
CA ILE A 224 4.56 12.11 -10.63
C ILE A 224 5.18 10.84 -11.23
N GLY A 225 6.49 10.68 -11.12
CA GLY A 225 7.17 9.47 -11.63
C GLY A 225 6.69 8.19 -10.94
N GLU A 226 6.80 7.03 -11.60
CA GLU A 226 6.29 5.74 -11.06
C GLU A 226 6.91 5.35 -9.71
N THR A 227 8.15 5.79 -9.45
CA THR A 227 8.79 5.61 -8.15
C THR A 227 8.05 6.34 -7.05
N MET A 228 7.48 7.51 -7.34
CA MET A 228 6.78 8.42 -6.42
C MET A 228 5.31 8.08 -6.17
N ILE A 229 4.75 7.21 -7.01
CA ILE A 229 3.35 6.82 -6.92
C ILE A 229 3.13 6.01 -5.65
N ASP A 230 2.08 6.36 -4.90
CA ASP A 230 1.61 5.58 -3.76
C ASP A 230 1.45 4.10 -4.17
N PRO A 231 2.03 3.15 -3.43
CA PRO A 231 1.86 1.72 -3.69
C PRO A 231 0.42 1.27 -3.92
N HIS A 232 -0.56 1.90 -3.26
CA HIS A 232 -1.99 1.58 -3.39
C HIS A 232 -2.53 1.92 -4.79
N LEU A 233 -1.95 2.91 -5.46
CA LEU A 233 -2.29 3.33 -6.81
C LEU A 233 -1.49 2.56 -7.88
N LYS A 234 -0.52 1.73 -7.53
CA LYS A 234 0.21 0.94 -8.53
C LYS A 234 -0.68 -0.14 -9.13
N ARG A 235 -0.28 -0.62 -10.31
CA ARG A 235 -0.94 -1.69 -11.06
C ARG A 235 -1.10 -2.94 -10.19
N GLN A 236 -2.28 -3.57 -10.22
CA GLN A 236 -2.58 -4.79 -9.46
C GLN A 236 -1.68 -5.94 -9.92
N ALA A 237 -1.38 -6.00 -11.22
CA ALA A 237 -0.46 -6.97 -11.80
C ALA A 237 0.94 -6.91 -11.17
N LEU A 238 1.40 -5.73 -10.76
CA LEU A 238 2.68 -5.57 -10.05
C LEU A 238 2.57 -6.05 -8.61
N THR A 239 1.47 -5.70 -7.94
CA THR A 239 1.26 -6.05 -6.52
C THR A 239 1.00 -7.53 -6.33
N ILE A 240 0.19 -8.17 -7.17
CA ILE A 240 -0.17 -9.59 -7.06
C ILE A 240 0.80 -10.45 -7.87
N GLY A 241 1.06 -10.12 -9.14
CA GLY A 241 1.89 -10.95 -10.00
C GLY A 241 1.19 -12.26 -10.36
N ASP A 242 1.96 -13.35 -10.47
CA ASP A 242 1.49 -14.72 -10.79
C ASP A 242 1.63 -15.67 -9.59
N CYS A 243 1.71 -15.11 -8.37
CA CYS A 243 2.06 -15.89 -7.17
C CYS A 243 0.84 -16.38 -6.38
N VAL A 244 -0.34 -16.46 -7.00
CA VAL A 244 -1.58 -16.88 -6.33
C VAL A 244 -2.21 -18.08 -7.03
N ASP A 245 -2.78 -18.98 -6.24
CA ASP A 245 -3.53 -20.14 -6.68
C ASP A 245 -5.00 -19.77 -6.99
N PHE A 246 -5.51 -18.74 -6.31
CA PHE A 246 -6.86 -18.21 -6.50
C PHE A 246 -6.86 -16.69 -6.69
N LEU A 247 -7.67 -16.23 -7.65
CA LEU A 247 -7.94 -14.82 -7.88
C LEU A 247 -9.44 -14.57 -7.94
N GLY A 248 -9.96 -13.78 -7.01
CA GLY A 248 -11.36 -13.36 -6.97
C GLY A 248 -11.58 -11.97 -7.55
N LEU A 249 -12.79 -11.72 -8.06
CA LEU A 249 -13.25 -10.39 -8.49
C LEU A 249 -14.03 -9.72 -7.36
N TYR A 250 -13.62 -8.51 -6.99
CA TYR A 250 -14.31 -7.70 -5.97
C TYR A 250 -15.78 -7.44 -6.32
N GLU A 251 -16.06 -7.28 -7.62
CA GLU A 251 -17.41 -7.03 -8.14
C GLU A 251 -18.39 -8.16 -7.83
N HIS A 252 -17.88 -9.37 -7.59
CA HIS A 252 -18.61 -10.59 -7.26
C HIS A 252 -18.17 -11.18 -5.92
N TYR A 253 -17.75 -10.32 -4.98
CA TYR A 253 -17.05 -10.75 -3.76
C TYR A 253 -17.72 -11.92 -3.01
N ASP A 254 -19.04 -11.87 -2.80
CA ASP A 254 -19.73 -12.90 -2.02
C ASP A 254 -19.72 -14.28 -2.73
N ASP A 255 -19.90 -14.29 -4.05
CA ASP A 255 -19.81 -15.51 -4.88
C ASP A 255 -18.36 -16.03 -4.95
N GLU A 256 -17.41 -15.11 -5.07
CA GLU A 256 -15.98 -15.42 -5.08
C GLU A 256 -15.49 -15.98 -3.74
N ILE A 257 -16.08 -15.56 -2.62
CA ILE A 257 -15.80 -16.15 -1.31
C ILE A 257 -16.32 -17.59 -1.25
N ILE A 258 -17.51 -17.88 -1.79
CA ILE A 258 -18.02 -19.25 -1.88
C ILE A 258 -17.06 -20.12 -2.71
N ARG A 259 -16.58 -19.60 -3.83
CA ARG A 259 -15.62 -20.28 -4.70
C ARG A 259 -14.28 -20.50 -4.00
N LEU A 260 -13.73 -19.47 -3.36
CA LEU A 260 -12.49 -19.54 -2.57
C LEU A 260 -12.58 -20.63 -1.50
N LYS A 261 -13.68 -20.68 -0.73
CA LYS A 261 -13.86 -21.69 0.32
C LYS A 261 -13.85 -23.10 -0.24
N LYS A 262 -14.46 -23.31 -1.41
CA LYS A 262 -14.44 -24.61 -2.08
C LYS A 262 -13.03 -24.98 -2.56
N GLU A 263 -12.33 -24.07 -3.22
CA GLU A 263 -11.00 -24.33 -3.79
C GLU A 263 -9.92 -24.51 -2.70
N ALA A 264 -9.98 -23.74 -1.62
CA ALA A 264 -9.07 -23.82 -0.49
C ALA A 264 -9.53 -24.78 0.64
N SER A 265 -10.65 -25.49 0.44
CA SER A 265 -11.24 -26.39 1.45
C SER A 265 -11.48 -25.73 2.82
N LEU A 266 -11.95 -24.48 2.81
CA LEU A 266 -12.17 -23.68 4.02
C LEU A 266 -13.50 -24.03 4.69
N GLY A 267 -13.47 -24.00 6.02
CA GLY A 267 -14.64 -24.21 6.86
C GLY A 267 -15.71 -23.11 6.75
N PRO A 268 -16.92 -23.36 7.28
CA PRO A 268 -18.01 -22.41 7.23
C PRO A 268 -17.71 -21.09 7.95
N GLU A 269 -16.78 -21.05 8.90
CA GLU A 269 -16.38 -19.88 9.70
C GLU A 269 -15.76 -18.73 8.87
N TYR A 270 -15.11 -19.05 7.75
CA TYR A 270 -14.58 -18.04 6.82
C TYR A 270 -15.75 -17.37 6.10
N THR A 271 -16.26 -16.30 6.68
CA THR A 271 -17.40 -15.52 6.14
C THR A 271 -17.06 -14.05 6.14
N ARG A 272 -17.70 -13.32 5.23
CA ARG A 272 -17.57 -11.87 5.16
C ARG A 272 -18.06 -11.23 6.46
N GLN A 273 -17.17 -10.49 7.12
CA GLN A 273 -17.58 -9.60 8.20
C GLN A 273 -17.90 -8.21 7.62
N ILE A 274 -19.14 -7.76 7.77
CA ILE A 274 -19.55 -6.40 7.42
C ILE A 274 -19.47 -5.56 8.69
N LYS A 275 -18.29 -4.98 8.98
CA LYS A 275 -18.14 -4.07 10.13
C LYS A 275 -18.57 -2.63 9.85
N TYR A 276 -18.63 -2.22 8.59
CA TYR A 276 -18.95 -0.84 8.23
C TYR A 276 -20.07 -0.79 7.19
N PRO A 277 -21.09 0.07 7.39
CA PRO A 277 -22.07 0.31 6.36
C PRO A 277 -21.37 0.85 5.12
N LEU A 278 -21.72 0.32 3.95
CA LEU A 278 -21.33 0.91 2.67
C LEU A 278 -21.97 2.29 2.59
N PHE A 279 -21.19 3.33 2.84
CA PHE A 279 -21.66 4.70 2.67
C PHE A 279 -22.00 4.93 1.19
N LYS A 280 -23.27 5.21 0.89
CA LYS A 280 -23.69 5.67 -0.43
C LYS A 280 -23.10 7.05 -0.64
N ARG A 281 -22.07 7.15 -1.48
CA ARG A 281 -21.37 8.40 -1.78
C ARG A 281 -21.63 8.82 -3.20
N LYS A 282 -21.71 10.13 -3.43
CA LYS A 282 -21.68 10.70 -4.78
C LYS A 282 -20.24 10.62 -5.28
N ARG A 283 -19.91 9.60 -6.06
CA ARG A 283 -18.61 9.50 -6.72
C ARG A 283 -18.54 10.47 -7.90
N PRO A 284 -17.37 11.06 -8.19
CA PRO A 284 -17.19 11.84 -9.39
C PRO A 284 -17.37 10.96 -10.63
N ILE A 285 -17.85 11.57 -11.71
CA ILE A 285 -18.02 10.88 -12.99
C ILE A 285 -16.70 10.99 -13.76
N LEU A 286 -16.14 9.85 -14.16
CA LEU A 286 -14.98 9.85 -15.06
C LEU A 286 -15.43 10.26 -16.47
N THR A 287 -14.78 11.26 -17.04
CA THR A 287 -14.96 11.61 -18.46
C THR A 287 -14.32 10.54 -19.34
N GLU A 288 -14.59 10.58 -20.64
CA GLU A 288 -13.93 9.69 -21.60
C GLU A 288 -12.41 9.90 -21.61
N SER A 289 -11.96 11.15 -21.52
CA SER A 289 -10.54 11.49 -21.41
C SER A 289 -9.89 10.86 -20.16
N HIS A 290 -10.58 10.90 -19.00
CA HIS A 290 -10.09 10.26 -17.78
C HIS A 290 -9.95 8.74 -17.96
N ARG A 291 -10.98 8.10 -18.54
CA ARG A 291 -10.96 6.66 -18.79
C ARG A 291 -9.81 6.27 -19.71
N GLN A 292 -9.54 7.04 -20.77
CA GLN A 292 -8.43 6.75 -21.68
C GLN A 292 -7.06 6.86 -21.01
N LYS A 293 -6.84 7.91 -20.20
CA LYS A 293 -5.61 8.07 -19.39
C LYS A 293 -5.43 6.88 -18.43
N LEU A 294 -6.47 6.58 -17.66
CA LEU A 294 -6.46 5.48 -16.68
C LEU A 294 -6.28 4.11 -17.34
N TYR A 295 -6.99 3.86 -18.44
CA TYR A 295 -6.87 2.60 -19.19
C TYR A 295 -5.46 2.41 -19.72
N SER A 296 -4.85 3.45 -20.29
CA SER A 296 -3.48 3.37 -20.82
C SER A 296 -2.49 2.93 -19.73
N TYR A 297 -2.63 3.45 -18.51
CA TYR A 297 -1.78 3.07 -17.38
C TYR A 297 -2.10 1.68 -16.81
N TYR A 298 -3.38 1.36 -16.62
CA TYR A 298 -3.83 0.08 -16.03
C TYR A 298 -4.04 -1.02 -17.06
N LYS A 299 -3.63 -0.83 -18.32
CA LYS A 299 -3.90 -1.78 -19.41
C LYS A 299 -3.50 -3.21 -19.04
N CYS A 300 -2.35 -3.38 -18.38
CA CYS A 300 -1.89 -4.70 -17.97
C CYS A 300 -2.82 -5.36 -16.94
N ASP A 301 -3.50 -4.60 -16.08
CA ASP A 301 -4.47 -5.16 -15.14
C ASP A 301 -5.71 -5.66 -15.88
N PHE A 302 -6.21 -4.87 -16.84
CA PHE A 302 -7.33 -5.27 -17.68
C PHE A 302 -7.02 -6.53 -18.47
N ASP A 303 -5.87 -6.55 -19.16
CA ASP A 303 -5.46 -7.68 -19.98
C ASP A 303 -5.21 -8.94 -19.14
N LYS A 304 -4.42 -8.81 -18.06
CA LYS A 304 -3.99 -9.95 -17.24
C LYS A 304 -5.15 -10.63 -16.52
N TYR A 305 -6.11 -9.84 -16.06
CA TYR A 305 -7.23 -10.35 -15.26
C TYR A 305 -8.55 -10.39 -16.02
N ASN A 306 -8.51 -10.18 -17.34
CA ASN A 306 -9.68 -10.17 -18.22
C ASN A 306 -10.82 -9.29 -17.68
N LEU A 307 -10.47 -8.09 -17.21
CA LEU A 307 -11.43 -7.18 -16.58
C LEU A 307 -12.19 -6.40 -17.64
N ASP A 308 -13.48 -6.16 -17.37
CA ASP A 308 -14.32 -5.38 -18.27
C ASP A 308 -13.87 -3.92 -18.31
N GLN A 309 -13.72 -3.38 -19.51
CA GLN A 309 -13.43 -1.97 -19.75
C GLN A 309 -14.70 -1.11 -19.72
N SER A 310 -15.88 -1.73 -19.80
CA SER A 310 -17.14 -1.05 -19.66
C SER A 310 -17.28 -0.54 -18.22
N TRP A 311 -17.27 0.78 -18.06
CA TRP A 311 -17.37 1.39 -16.74
C TRP A 311 -18.83 1.40 -16.29
N HIS A 312 -19.14 0.64 -15.24
CA HIS A 312 -20.44 0.69 -14.58
C HIS A 312 -20.40 1.65 -13.39
N SER A 313 -20.68 2.92 -13.65
CA SER A 313 -20.86 3.92 -12.58
C SER A 313 -22.11 3.74 -11.72
N GLY A 314 -22.92 2.72 -12.02
CA GLY A 314 -24.09 2.36 -11.26
C GLY A 314 -23.71 1.37 -10.16
N ILE A 315 -23.81 1.82 -8.91
CA ILE A 315 -24.13 1.00 -7.74
C ILE A 315 -24.80 -0.31 -8.19
N HIS A 316 -24.18 -1.45 -7.89
CA HIS A 316 -24.65 -2.80 -8.18
C HIS A 316 -26.18 -2.90 -8.28
N ASN A 317 -26.69 -2.83 -9.50
CA ASN A 317 -27.96 -3.40 -9.92
C ASN A 317 -27.67 -4.26 -11.14
N VAL A 318 -26.67 -5.14 -11.04
CA VAL A 318 -26.55 -6.25 -11.97
C VAL A 318 -27.53 -7.30 -11.47
N ASN A 319 -28.80 -7.16 -11.87
CA ASN A 319 -29.71 -8.29 -11.91
C ASN A 319 -29.09 -9.31 -12.87
N TYR A 320 -28.35 -10.26 -12.32
CA TYR A 320 -27.85 -11.39 -13.07
C TYR A 320 -29.05 -12.26 -13.47
N LYS A 321 -29.43 -12.20 -14.74
CA LYS A 321 -30.13 -13.30 -15.39
C LYS A 321 -29.02 -14.25 -15.87
N GLY A 322 -28.78 -15.29 -15.08
CA GLY A 322 -27.97 -16.41 -15.52
C GLY A 322 -28.62 -17.16 -16.69
N PRO A 323 -27.90 -18.12 -17.29
CA PRO A 323 -28.49 -19.05 -18.26
C PRO A 323 -29.73 -19.77 -17.71
#